data_AF-A0A1S8AV36-F1
#
_entry.id   AF-A0A1S8AV36-F1
#
_cell.length_a   1.000
_cell.length_b   1.000
_cell.length_c   1.000
_cell.angle_alpha   90.00
_cell.angle_beta   90.00
_cell.angle_gamma   90.00
#
_symmetry.space_group_name_H-M   'P 1'
#
loop_
_entity.id
_entity.type
_entity.pdbx_description
1 polymer ?
#
loop_
_entity_poly.entity_id
_entity_poly.type
_entity_poly.pdbx_seq_one_letter_code
_entity_poly.pdbx_strand_id
1 'polypeptide(L)'
;MVTAPCKTVFAGSNGRYYTNWQVRTRLRSGEWALCLRQRGPDRRLVETAEDALLLLRPVEPTALPAGLEVRVSGRRARVVDTRRPPGGRGVTERL
;
A
#
# COMPACT_ATOMS: atom_id res chain seq x y z
N MET A 1 13.08 -10.91 -18.98
CA MET A 1 11.87 -10.22 -18.47
C MET A 1 11.68 -10.60 -17.02
N VAL A 2 12.02 -9.71 -16.08
CA VAL A 2 11.79 -9.94 -14.65
C VAL A 2 10.27 -9.87 -14.43
N THR A 3 9.64 -11.00 -14.12
CA THR A 3 8.25 -11.04 -13.65
C THR A 3 8.13 -10.09 -12.47
N ALA A 4 7.45 -8.95 -12.66
CA ALA A 4 7.20 -8.01 -11.59
C ALA A 4 6.52 -8.77 -10.44
N PRO A 5 7.15 -8.90 -9.27
CA PRO A 5 6.70 -9.85 -8.25
C PRO A 5 5.39 -9.42 -7.57
N CYS A 6 4.81 -8.29 -7.98
CA CYS A 6 3.51 -7.79 -7.55
C CYS A 6 2.67 -7.43 -8.77
N LYS A 7 1.57 -8.15 -8.99
CA LYS A 7 0.64 -7.87 -10.10
C LYS A 7 -0.05 -6.51 -10.00
N THR A 8 -0.13 -5.92 -8.79
CA THR A 8 -0.86 -4.66 -8.55
C THR A 8 -0.31 -3.95 -7.31
N VAL A 9 -0.21 -2.62 -7.38
CA VAL A 9 0.05 -1.72 -6.26
C VAL A 9 -1.20 -0.85 -6.04
N PHE A 10 -1.46 -0.43 -4.81
CA PHE A 10 -2.56 0.43 -4.43
C PHE A 10 -2.02 1.74 -3.87
N ALA A 11 -2.48 2.87 -4.41
CA ALA A 11 -2.34 4.18 -3.80
C ALA A 11 -3.44 4.37 -2.74
N GLY A 12 -3.03 4.68 -1.52
CA GLY A 12 -3.93 5.03 -0.41
C GLY A 12 -4.23 6.52 -0.38
N SER A 13 -5.43 6.89 0.05
CA SER A 13 -5.79 8.30 0.33
C SER A 13 -4.90 8.95 1.40
N ASN A 14 -4.17 8.17 2.19
CA ASN A 14 -3.17 8.65 3.15
C ASN A 14 -1.78 8.92 2.55
N GLY A 15 -1.66 8.98 1.22
CA GLY A 15 -0.40 9.24 0.52
C GLY A 15 0.60 8.08 0.53
N ARG A 16 0.26 6.94 1.15
CA ARG A 16 1.09 5.74 1.17
C ARG A 16 0.68 4.76 0.08
N TYR A 17 1.60 3.86 -0.27
CA TYR A 17 1.40 2.84 -1.29
C TYR A 17 1.52 1.43 -0.70
N TYR A 18 0.73 0.50 -1.23
CA TYR A 18 0.65 -0.86 -0.73
C TYR A 18 0.64 -1.86 -1.86
N THR A 19 1.43 -2.92 -1.76
CA THR A 19 1.32 -4.05 -2.70
C THR A 19 0.00 -4.81 -2.46
N ASN A 20 -0.49 -5.54 -3.47
CA ASN A 20 -1.58 -6.49 -3.29
C ASN A 20 -1.30 -7.50 -2.16
N TRP A 21 -0.02 -7.89 -1.97
CA TRP A 21 0.37 -8.74 -0.86
C TRP A 21 0.11 -8.07 0.51
N GLN A 22 0.49 -6.80 0.69
CA GLN A 22 0.24 -6.06 1.93
C GLN A 22 -1.26 -5.93 2.21
N VAL A 23 -2.05 -5.51 1.21
CA VAL A 23 -3.51 -5.35 1.36
C VAL A 23 -4.16 -6.68 1.75
N ARG A 24 -3.85 -7.77 1.04
CA ARG A 24 -4.41 -9.09 1.34
C ARG A 24 -3.99 -9.62 2.71
N THR A 25 -2.75 -9.35 3.13
CA THR A 25 -2.26 -9.81 4.43
C THR A 25 -2.99 -9.09 5.56
N ARG A 26 -3.16 -7.77 5.48
CA ARG A 26 -3.89 -7.00 6.51
C ARG A 26 -5.36 -7.35 6.62
N LEU A 27 -6.02 -7.58 5.48
CA LEU A 27 -7.40 -8.05 5.45
C LEU A 27 -7.52 -9.45 6.08
N ARG A 28 -6.59 -10.37 5.78
CA ARG A 28 -6.62 -11.73 6.34
C ARG A 28 -6.30 -11.76 7.84
N SER A 29 -5.42 -10.87 8.32
CA SER A 29 -5.09 -10.80 9.74
C SER A 29 -6.15 -10.07 10.57
N GLY A 30 -7.15 -9.46 9.94
CA GLY A 30 -8.14 -8.61 10.61
C GLY A 30 -7.59 -7.24 11.02
N GLU A 31 -6.34 -6.90 10.63
CA GLU A 31 -5.78 -5.56 10.88
C GLU A 31 -6.60 -4.50 10.15
N TRP A 32 -7.09 -4.83 8.94
CA TRP A 32 -8.01 -3.99 8.17
C TRP A 32 -9.33 -4.72 7.93
N ALA A 33 -10.44 -4.00 7.97
CA ALA A 33 -11.75 -4.49 7.57
C ALA A 33 -12.14 -3.92 6.19
N LEU A 34 -12.70 -4.75 5.30
CA LEU A 34 -13.20 -4.28 4.00
C LEU A 34 -14.61 -3.71 4.17
N CYS A 35 -14.77 -2.41 3.99
CA CYS A 35 -16.06 -1.74 4.09
C CYS A 35 -16.82 -1.81 2.75
N LEU A 36 -16.14 -1.44 1.66
CA LEU A 36 -16.74 -1.35 0.32
C LEU A 36 -15.75 -1.73 -0.77
N ARG A 37 -16.25 -2.37 -1.83
CA ARG A 37 -15.50 -2.60 -3.06
C ARG A 37 -16.31 -2.18 -4.27
N GLN A 38 -15.80 -1.20 -5.01
CA GLN A 38 -16.29 -0.82 -6.33
C GLN A 38 -15.44 -1.51 -7.39
N ARG A 39 -16.04 -2.00 -8.48
CA ARG A 39 -15.33 -2.69 -9.57
C ARG A 39 -14.99 -1.80 -10.77
N GLY A 40 -15.73 -0.71 -10.98
CA GLY A 40 -15.54 0.20 -12.10
C GLY A 40 -15.70 1.67 -11.67
N PRO A 41 -14.60 2.45 -11.57
CA PRO A 41 -13.21 1.99 -11.46
C PRO A 41 -12.98 1.10 -10.21
N ASP A 42 -11.99 0.20 -10.25
CA ASP A 42 -11.64 -0.61 -9.07
C ASP A 42 -11.19 0.30 -7.93
N ARG A 43 -11.92 0.26 -6.81
CA ARG A 43 -11.63 1.01 -5.59
C ARG A 43 -12.04 0.17 -4.40
N ARG A 44 -11.29 0.27 -3.31
CA ARG A 44 -11.61 -0.41 -2.06
C ARG A 44 -11.59 0.60 -0.94
N LEU A 45 -12.65 0.66 -0.17
CA LEU A 45 -12.67 1.36 1.10
C LEU A 45 -12.42 0.33 2.19
N VAL A 46 -11.39 0.55 2.99
CA VAL A 46 -11.07 -0.29 4.15
C VAL A 46 -11.04 0.58 5.39
N GLU A 47 -11.46 0.00 6.51
CA GLU A 47 -11.22 0.53 7.84
C GLU A 47 -9.90 -0.06 8.36
N THR A 48 -9.05 0.79 8.92
CA THR A 48 -7.74 0.40 9.45
C THR A 48 -7.80 0.21 10.95
N ALA A 49 -6.77 -0.40 11.55
CA ALA A 49 -6.67 -0.59 13.01
C ALA A 49 -6.68 0.72 13.83
N GLU A 50 -6.52 1.88 13.19
CA GLU A 50 -6.62 3.21 13.81
C GLU A 50 -8.03 3.81 13.66
N ASP A 51 -9.05 2.98 13.38
CA ASP A 51 -10.45 3.37 13.07
C ASP A 51 -10.58 4.39 11.93
N ALA A 52 -9.53 4.50 11.10
CA ALA A 52 -9.47 5.41 9.97
C ALA A 52 -9.91 4.73 8.67
N LEU A 53 -10.78 5.40 7.91
CA LEU A 53 -11.17 4.99 6.56
C LEU A 53 -10.05 5.30 5.55
N LEU A 54 -9.63 4.27 4.82
CA LEU A 54 -8.59 4.34 3.80
C LEU A 54 -9.14 3.91 2.44
N LEU A 55 -9.15 4.84 1.49
CA LEU A 55 -9.49 4.55 0.10
C LEU A 55 -8.25 4.04 -0.62
N LEU A 56 -8.35 2.86 -1.22
CA LEU A 56 -7.32 2.22 -2.02
C LEU A 56 -7.71 2.25 -3.50
N ARG A 57 -6.81 2.76 -4.33
CA ARG A 57 -6.94 2.81 -5.79
C ARG A 57 -5.79 2.01 -6.42
N PRO A 58 -6.05 1.04 -7.29
CA PRO A 58 -4.98 0.35 -7.98
C PRO A 58 -4.23 1.33 -8.88
N VAL A 59 -2.92 1.15 -8.96
CA VAL A 59 -2.00 1.86 -9.83
C VAL A 59 -1.04 0.85 -10.45
N GLU A 60 -0.57 1.16 -11.66
CA GLU A 60 0.47 0.36 -12.28
C GLU A 60 1.76 0.44 -11.44
N PRO A 61 2.45 -0.69 -11.20
CA PRO A 61 3.70 -0.67 -10.44
C PRO A 61 4.76 0.25 -11.04
N THR A 62 4.74 0.44 -12.37
CA THR A 62 5.63 1.35 -13.11
C THR A 62 5.28 2.83 -12.94
N ALA A 63 4.09 3.15 -12.43
CA ALA A 63 3.62 4.51 -12.17
C ALA A 63 3.92 4.97 -10.74
N LEU A 64 4.75 4.23 -9.99
CA LEU A 64 5.19 4.66 -8.67
C LEU A 64 6.01 5.96 -8.76
N PRO A 65 5.77 6.92 -7.86
CA PRO A 65 6.63 8.10 -7.73
C PRO A 65 8.10 7.73 -7.55
N ALA A 66 8.99 8.57 -8.09
CA ALA A 66 10.43 8.41 -7.90
C ALA A 66 10.78 8.33 -6.41
N GLY A 67 11.66 7.38 -6.07
CA GLY A 67 12.03 7.10 -4.68
C GLY A 67 11.08 6.14 -3.95
N LEU A 68 10.04 5.61 -4.62
CA LEU A 68 9.27 4.46 -4.12
C LEU A 68 9.65 3.20 -4.89
N GLU A 69 9.94 2.12 -4.16
CA GLU A 69 10.32 0.84 -4.75
C GLU A 69 9.49 -0.30 -4.17
N VAL A 70 9.20 -1.31 -5.00
CA VAL A 70 8.65 -2.59 -4.52
C VAL A 70 9.80 -3.51 -4.17
N ARG A 71 10.00 -3.79 -2.88
CA ARG A 71 10.98 -4.78 -2.41
C ARG A 71 10.31 -6.11 -2.11
N VAL A 72 10.93 -7.18 -2.60
CA VAL A 72 10.48 -8.56 -2.39
C VAL A 72 11.54 -9.34 -1.65
N SER A 73 11.11 -10.02 -0.59
CA SER A 73 11.95 -10.87 0.25
C SER A 73 11.18 -12.15 0.54
N GLY A 74 11.65 -13.26 -0.04
CA GLY A 74 10.92 -14.52 -0.05
C GLY A 74 9.50 -14.37 -0.60
N ARG A 75 8.49 -14.66 0.22
CA ARG A 75 7.07 -14.55 -0.13
C ARG A 75 6.42 -13.21 0.22
N ARG A 76 7.21 -12.24 0.71
CA ARG A 76 6.70 -10.93 1.16
C ARG A 76 7.06 -9.87 0.14
N ALA A 77 6.13 -8.97 -0.13
CA ALA A 77 6.36 -7.82 -0.99
C ALA A 77 5.84 -6.54 -0.35
N ARG A 78 6.65 -5.50 -0.30
CA ARG A 78 6.28 -4.21 0.29
C ARG A 78 6.73 -3.05 -0.59
N VAL A 79 5.97 -1.97 -0.59
CA VAL A 79 6.47 -0.68 -1.08
C VAL A 79 7.37 -0.08 0.01
N VAL A 80 8.54 0.41 -0.38
CA VAL A 80 9.47 1.13 0.48
C VAL A 80 9.72 2.52 -0.11
N ASP A 81 9.90 3.50 0.77
CA ASP A 81 10.41 4.81 0.38
C ASP A 81 11.93 4.80 0.55
N THR A 82 12.66 4.89 -0.56
CA THR A 82 14.13 4.90 -0.57
C THR A 82 14.72 6.28 -0.32
N ARG A 83 13.91 7.33 -0.36
CA ARG A 83 14.31 8.70 0.03
C ARG A 83 14.41 8.81 1.55
N ARG A 84 13.73 7.91 2.27
CA ARG A 84 13.74 7.88 3.72
C ARG A 84 14.87 6.99 4.23
N PRO A 85 15.72 7.47 5.15
CA PRO A 85 16.71 6.61 5.77
C PRO A 85 16.00 5.46 6.52
N PRO A 86 16.58 4.24 6.52
CA PRO A 86 16.00 3.10 7.22
C PRO A 86 15.98 3.38 8.73
N GLY A 87 14.82 3.82 9.25
CA GLY A 87 14.66 4.14 10.68
C GLY A 87 13.71 5.30 10.99
N GLY A 88 13.25 6.07 10.00
CA GLY A 88 12.34 7.18 10.27
C GLY A 88 10.94 6.71 10.69
N ARG A 89 10.63 6.76 11.99
CA ARG A 89 9.26 6.92 12.49
C ARG A 89 8.83 8.34 12.08
N GLY A 90 7.68 8.50 11.45
CA GLY A 90 7.15 9.83 11.08
C GLY A 90 6.92 10.64 12.34
N VAL A 91 7.88 11.48 12.73
CA VAL A 91 7.59 12.60 13.60
C VAL A 91 6.89 13.60 12.70
N THR A 92 5.56 13.65 12.83
CA THR A 92 4.75 14.76 12.34
C THR A 92 5.20 15.99 13.12
N GLU A 93 6.03 16.82 12.50
CA GLU A 93 6.13 18.22 12.87
C GLU A 93 4.75 18.85 12.64
N ARG A 94 4.12 19.24 13.74
CA ARG A 94 2.97 20.14 13.73
C ARG A 94 3.50 21.53 13.37
N LEU A 95 2.88 22.16 12.38
CA LEU A 95 2.73 23.61 12.32
C LEU A 95 1.28 23.92 12.68
#